data_AF-A0A7S2B6E4-F1
#
_entry.id   AF-A0A7S2B6E4-F1
#
_cell.length_a   1.000
_cell.length_b   1.000
_cell.length_c   1.000
_cell.angle_alpha   90.00
_cell.angle_beta   90.00
_cell.angle_gamma   90.00
#
_symmetry.space_group_name_H-M   'P 1'
#
loop_
_entity.id
_entity.type
_entity.pdbx_description
1 polymer ?
#
loop_
_entity_poly.entity_id
_entity_poly.type
_entity_poly.pdbx_seq_one_letter_code
_entity_poly.pdbx_strand_id
1 'polypeptide(L)'
;GMFFPEQWPVLLEQFALGNTAPVADFMSQYLAVLDFQNPWFLPACVEASKKEGFAKGDCFDVSKMLFYTKTPLFIAMNRFDTLLIQDLAVCLTCKVNDDPHSLHGRFTRFYGARMNETVLDVNRALPQTGWFVPSEFHHDENFYRFLDSREKRIDGISFREAFEAWYAGEPVALLEPLCSEDGPCVAARECNHSVAGSFTDAKWGKSVIVAQDVCELEVTYDGETLAGRVLGDAVAVATFHGSGALQANGNVAFADGGLWIRSHPTSTPLAPDDAAAHALV
;
A
#
# COMPACT_ATOMS: atom_id res chain seq x y z
N GLY A 1 16.62 -11.50 0.31
CA GLY A 1 16.15 -11.27 1.68
C GLY A 1 14.83 -10.55 1.63
N MET A 2 14.14 -10.49 2.76
CA MET A 2 12.90 -9.74 2.94
C MET A 2 13.11 -8.75 4.09
N PHE A 3 12.52 -7.57 4.03
CA PHE A 3 12.64 -6.58 5.11
C PHE A 3 11.53 -6.82 6.12
N PHE A 4 11.89 -7.21 7.34
CA PHE A 4 10.93 -7.40 8.41
C PHE A 4 10.99 -6.25 9.42
N PRO A 5 9.87 -5.94 10.10
CA PRO A 5 9.95 -5.12 11.30
C PRO A 5 10.84 -5.79 12.37
N GLU A 6 11.48 -4.98 13.20
CA GLU A 6 12.17 -5.49 14.38
C GLU A 6 11.17 -6.21 15.30
N GLN A 7 11.61 -7.28 15.95
CA GLN A 7 10.76 -8.10 16.82
C GLN A 7 9.53 -8.70 16.11
N TRP A 8 9.69 -9.09 14.84
CA TRP A 8 8.69 -9.75 14.00
C TRP A 8 9.17 -11.16 13.55
N PRO A 9 8.27 -12.11 13.19
CA PRO A 9 6.81 -12.05 13.24
C PRO A 9 6.20 -12.31 14.60
N VAL A 10 5.09 -11.63 14.86
CA VAL A 10 4.16 -11.96 15.94
C VAL A 10 2.98 -12.67 15.30
N LEU A 11 2.64 -13.87 15.74
CA LEU A 11 1.48 -14.60 15.20
C LEU A 11 0.17 -13.93 15.63
N LEU A 12 -0.83 -13.89 14.75
CA LEU A 12 -2.14 -13.30 15.06
C LEU A 12 -2.80 -13.94 16.28
N GLU A 13 -2.67 -15.26 16.46
CA GLU A 13 -3.22 -15.99 17.60
C GLU A 13 -2.53 -15.58 18.91
N GLN A 14 -1.21 -15.33 18.87
CA GLN A 14 -0.47 -14.84 20.03
C GLN A 14 -0.86 -13.39 20.35
N PHE A 15 -0.99 -12.56 19.31
CA PHE A 15 -1.45 -11.17 19.46
C PHE A 15 -2.86 -11.10 20.05
N ALA A 16 -3.77 -12.00 19.64
CA ALA A 16 -5.12 -12.09 20.18
C ALA A 16 -5.15 -12.37 21.70
N LEU A 17 -4.11 -13.04 22.21
CA LEU A 17 -3.90 -13.31 23.63
C LEU A 17 -3.11 -12.19 24.34
N GLY A 18 -2.78 -11.10 23.65
CA GLY A 18 -1.98 -9.99 24.16
C GLY A 18 -0.47 -10.24 24.15
N ASN A 19 -0.02 -11.35 23.55
CA ASN A 19 1.40 -11.65 23.40
C ASN A 19 1.95 -11.02 22.12
N THR A 20 2.85 -10.06 22.27
CA THR A 20 3.51 -9.34 21.18
C THR A 20 4.97 -9.76 20.98
N ALA A 21 5.39 -10.88 21.58
CA ALA A 21 6.74 -11.40 21.40
C ALA A 21 6.93 -12.03 20.00
N PRO A 22 8.09 -11.82 19.35
CA PRO A 22 8.39 -12.47 18.09
C PRO A 22 8.50 -13.98 18.22
N VAL A 23 8.19 -14.68 17.14
CA VAL A 23 8.51 -16.10 16.98
C VAL A 23 10.03 -16.27 16.95
N ALA A 24 10.56 -17.01 17.93
CA ALA A 24 11.98 -17.30 18.00
C ALA A 24 12.46 -18.09 16.78
N ASP A 25 13.62 -17.69 16.23
CA ASP A 25 14.26 -18.36 15.10
C ASP A 25 13.36 -18.49 13.85
N PHE A 26 12.43 -17.54 13.67
CA PHE A 26 11.48 -17.58 12.56
C PHE A 26 12.18 -17.65 11.20
N MET A 27 13.26 -16.89 10.97
CA MET A 27 13.93 -16.89 9.66
C MET A 27 14.52 -18.24 9.30
N SER A 28 15.13 -18.95 10.26
CA SER A 28 15.64 -20.30 10.00
C SER A 28 14.51 -21.28 9.68
N GLN A 29 13.38 -21.18 10.39
CA GLN A 29 12.19 -22.00 10.12
C GLN A 29 11.58 -21.69 8.76
N TYR A 30 11.43 -20.42 8.42
CA TYR A 30 10.90 -19.96 7.14
C TYR A 30 11.74 -20.45 5.95
N LEU A 31 13.07 -20.29 6.05
CA LEU A 31 13.99 -20.78 5.01
C LEU A 31 13.96 -22.30 4.85
N ALA A 32 13.75 -23.04 5.95
CA ALA A 32 13.59 -24.50 5.89
C ALA A 32 12.29 -24.91 5.19
N VAL A 33 11.19 -24.19 5.42
CA VAL A 33 9.89 -24.46 4.77
C VAL A 33 9.93 -24.22 3.27
N LEU A 34 10.64 -23.18 2.82
CA LEU A 34 10.77 -22.88 1.39
C LEU A 34 11.69 -23.85 0.62
N ASP A 35 12.22 -24.88 1.28
CA ASP A 35 13.24 -25.79 0.75
C ASP A 35 14.42 -25.03 0.11
N PHE A 36 14.76 -23.86 0.68
CA PHE A 36 15.97 -23.18 0.32
C PHE A 36 17.14 -23.98 0.88
N GLN A 37 17.64 -24.92 0.09
CA GLN A 37 18.75 -25.78 0.52
C GLN A 37 20.05 -24.98 0.69
N ASN A 38 20.19 -23.85 -0.03
CA ASN A 38 21.37 -23.00 0.01
C ASN A 38 21.02 -21.52 -0.24
N PRO A 39 20.30 -20.85 0.69
CA PRO A 39 20.05 -19.42 0.55
C PRO A 39 21.38 -18.68 0.59
N TRP A 40 21.53 -17.72 -0.32
CA TRP A 40 22.68 -16.83 -0.27
C TRP A 40 22.51 -15.85 0.89
N PHE A 41 23.59 -15.66 1.65
CA PHE A 41 23.66 -14.69 2.74
C PHE A 41 24.86 -13.78 2.51
N LEU A 42 24.75 -12.52 2.93
CA LEU A 42 25.86 -11.59 2.92
C LEU A 42 26.99 -12.11 3.85
N PRO A 43 28.22 -12.35 3.34
CA PRO A 43 29.29 -12.95 4.15
C PRO A 43 29.60 -12.16 5.43
N ALA A 44 29.61 -10.82 5.36
CA ALA A 44 29.83 -9.96 6.52
C ALA A 44 28.76 -10.15 7.61
N CYS A 45 27.50 -10.35 7.23
CA CYS A 45 26.43 -10.66 8.19
C CYS A 45 26.63 -12.05 8.82
N VAL A 46 27.04 -13.05 8.03
CA VAL A 46 27.30 -14.41 8.57
C VAL A 46 28.48 -14.43 9.54
N GLU A 47 29.51 -13.63 9.28
CA GLU A 47 30.62 -13.44 10.22
C GLU A 47 30.14 -12.76 11.51
N ALA A 48 29.32 -11.72 11.39
CA ALA A 48 28.71 -11.05 12.52
C ALA A 48 27.80 -11.97 13.33
N SER A 49 27.02 -12.85 12.69
CA SER A 49 26.11 -13.78 13.37
C SER A 49 26.85 -14.70 14.34
N LYS A 50 28.03 -15.20 13.94
CA LYS A 50 28.90 -16.02 14.80
C LYS A 50 29.49 -15.22 15.96
N LYS A 51 29.85 -13.96 15.72
CA LYS A 51 30.50 -13.08 16.69
C LYS A 51 29.51 -12.54 17.73
N GLU A 52 28.33 -12.14 17.29
CA GLU A 52 27.31 -11.47 18.10
C GLU A 52 26.27 -12.45 18.65
N GLY A 53 26.26 -13.70 18.19
CA GLY A 53 25.45 -14.77 18.77
C GLY A 53 23.99 -14.79 18.30
N PHE A 54 23.71 -14.39 17.07
CA PHE A 54 22.38 -14.48 16.45
C PHE A 54 22.34 -15.57 15.36
N ALA A 55 21.12 -15.99 14.97
CA ALA A 55 20.95 -17.11 14.04
C ALA A 55 21.44 -16.72 12.63
N LYS A 56 22.09 -17.66 11.93
CA LYS A 56 22.53 -17.41 10.54
C LYS A 56 21.34 -17.02 9.63
N GLY A 57 20.16 -17.59 9.88
CA GLY A 57 18.93 -17.28 9.16
C GLY A 57 18.54 -15.80 9.23
N ASP A 58 18.86 -15.10 10.32
CA ASP A 58 18.56 -13.67 10.49
C ASP A 58 19.28 -12.80 9.45
N CYS A 59 20.34 -13.30 8.81
CA CYS A 59 20.98 -12.61 7.68
C CYS A 59 20.14 -12.59 6.40
N PHE A 60 19.00 -13.29 6.37
CA PHE A 60 18.00 -13.15 5.30
C PHE A 60 17.07 -11.96 5.52
N ASP A 61 16.91 -11.50 6.77
CA ASP A 61 16.18 -10.28 7.08
C ASP A 61 17.01 -9.06 6.66
N VAL A 62 16.47 -8.30 5.72
CA VAL A 62 17.12 -7.10 5.20
C VAL A 62 17.33 -6.08 6.32
N SER A 63 16.40 -5.99 7.29
CA SER A 63 16.49 -5.07 8.44
C SER A 63 17.76 -5.29 9.28
N LYS A 64 18.24 -6.54 9.33
CA LYS A 64 19.49 -6.93 9.99
C LYS A 64 20.68 -6.86 9.04
N MET A 65 20.52 -7.37 7.82
CA MET A 65 21.58 -7.46 6.80
C MET A 65 22.19 -6.08 6.45
N LEU A 66 21.36 -5.04 6.44
CA LEU A 66 21.76 -3.68 6.07
C LEU A 66 22.88 -3.10 6.96
N PHE A 67 22.96 -3.49 8.23
CA PHE A 67 24.02 -3.03 9.15
C PHE A 67 25.41 -3.57 8.80
N TYR A 68 25.46 -4.63 8.00
CA TYR A 68 26.69 -5.27 7.54
C TYR A 68 26.94 -5.02 6.04
N THR A 69 26.08 -4.24 5.39
CA THR A 69 26.21 -3.89 3.97
C THR A 69 26.98 -2.59 3.82
N LYS A 70 28.09 -2.62 3.07
CA LYS A 70 28.92 -1.42 2.83
C LYS A 70 28.33 -0.50 1.76
N THR A 71 27.66 -1.08 0.78
CA THR A 71 27.06 -0.34 -0.32
C THR A 71 25.80 0.37 0.18
N PRO A 72 25.65 1.68 -0.06
CA PRO A 72 24.39 2.38 0.22
C PRO A 72 23.23 1.68 -0.50
N LEU A 73 22.09 1.59 0.18
CA LEU A 73 20.88 0.95 -0.36
C LEU A 73 19.77 1.98 -0.48
N PHE A 74 18.94 1.82 -1.50
CA PHE A 74 17.64 2.48 -1.60
C PHE A 74 16.57 1.41 -1.42
N ILE A 75 15.77 1.53 -0.36
CA ILE A 75 14.77 0.54 0.03
C ILE A 75 13.39 1.11 -0.28
N ALA A 76 12.66 0.37 -1.11
CA ALA A 76 11.28 0.64 -1.49
C ALA A 76 10.40 -0.53 -1.05
N MET A 77 9.40 -0.25 -0.21
CA MET A 77 8.48 -1.28 0.29
C MET A 77 7.21 -0.64 0.83
N ASN A 78 6.09 -1.35 0.77
CA ASN A 78 4.88 -0.89 1.42
C ASN A 78 4.98 -1.13 2.93
N ARG A 79 4.58 -0.13 3.73
CA ARG A 79 4.52 -0.25 5.19
C ARG A 79 3.61 -1.41 5.63
N PHE A 80 2.55 -1.66 4.87
CA PHE A 80 1.60 -2.75 5.08
C PHE A 80 1.67 -3.79 3.96
N ASP A 81 2.88 -4.26 3.66
CA ASP A 81 3.12 -5.25 2.60
C ASP A 81 2.29 -6.54 2.82
N THR A 82 1.46 -6.90 1.82
CA THR A 82 0.54 -8.04 1.95
C THR A 82 1.25 -9.39 1.87
N LEU A 83 2.42 -9.49 1.23
CA LEU A 83 3.21 -10.71 1.28
C LEU A 83 3.64 -10.99 2.73
N LEU A 84 4.08 -9.95 3.44
CA LEU A 84 4.55 -10.07 4.82
C LEU A 84 3.41 -10.32 5.84
N ILE A 85 2.23 -9.72 5.61
CA ILE A 85 1.09 -9.86 6.52
C ILE A 85 0.27 -11.12 6.21
N GLN A 86 -0.11 -11.34 4.95
CA GLN A 86 -1.01 -12.41 4.52
C GLN A 86 -0.23 -13.65 4.09
N ASP A 87 0.68 -13.53 3.13
CA ASP A 87 1.25 -14.71 2.44
C ASP A 87 2.26 -15.49 3.29
N LEU A 88 2.87 -14.83 4.29
CA LEU A 88 3.62 -15.50 5.35
C LEU A 88 2.72 -16.17 6.41
N ALA A 89 1.43 -16.27 6.14
CA ALA A 89 0.40 -16.87 6.99
C ALA A 89 0.32 -16.26 8.40
N VAL A 90 0.76 -15.01 8.57
CA VAL A 90 0.68 -14.33 9.87
C VAL A 90 -0.75 -13.83 10.11
N CYS A 91 -1.42 -13.33 9.07
CA CYS A 91 -2.83 -12.94 9.09
C CYS A 91 -3.48 -13.10 7.70
N LEU A 92 -3.86 -14.33 7.35
CA LEU A 92 -4.45 -14.68 6.03
C LEU A 92 -5.75 -13.92 5.70
N THR A 93 -6.45 -13.41 6.71
CA THR A 93 -7.75 -12.76 6.58
C THR A 93 -7.72 -11.24 6.80
N CYS A 94 -6.55 -10.65 7.08
CA CYS A 94 -6.41 -9.20 7.23
C CYS A 94 -6.69 -8.48 5.91
N LYS A 95 -7.31 -7.30 5.95
CA LYS A 95 -7.67 -6.47 4.79
C LYS A 95 -7.44 -4.99 5.05
N VAL A 96 -7.33 -4.20 3.97
CA VAL A 96 -7.15 -2.73 4.05
C VAL A 96 -8.29 -2.04 4.82
N ASN A 97 -9.51 -2.57 4.69
CA ASN A 97 -10.75 -1.99 5.23
C ASN A 97 -11.17 -2.59 6.57
N ASP A 98 -10.32 -3.40 7.23
CA ASP A 98 -10.69 -3.98 8.52
C ASP A 98 -10.95 -2.88 9.56
N ASP A 99 -12.06 -3.04 10.29
CA ASP A 99 -12.44 -2.17 11.41
C ASP A 99 -11.23 -1.99 12.34
N PRO A 100 -10.79 -0.74 12.62
CA PRO A 100 -9.66 -0.44 13.51
C PRO A 100 -9.69 -1.15 14.86
N HIS A 101 -10.87 -1.45 15.38
CA HIS A 101 -11.06 -2.07 16.69
C HIS A 101 -11.22 -3.59 16.63
N SER A 102 -11.38 -4.16 15.43
CA SER A 102 -11.37 -5.60 15.23
C SER A 102 -9.99 -6.20 15.52
N LEU A 103 -9.92 -7.52 15.76
CA LEU A 103 -8.65 -8.20 15.96
C LEU A 103 -7.69 -7.99 14.78
N HIS A 104 -8.19 -8.17 13.55
CA HIS A 104 -7.42 -8.01 12.31
C HIS A 104 -6.98 -6.57 12.09
N GLY A 105 -7.89 -5.60 12.26
CA GLY A 105 -7.57 -4.19 12.11
C GLY A 105 -6.54 -3.69 13.11
N ARG A 106 -6.59 -4.14 14.37
CA ARG A 106 -5.55 -3.86 15.37
C ARG A 106 -4.22 -4.53 15.04
N PHE A 107 -4.25 -5.76 14.54
CA PHE A 107 -3.05 -6.49 14.15
C PHE A 107 -2.31 -5.84 12.98
N THR A 108 -3.04 -5.46 11.92
CA THR A 108 -2.48 -4.72 10.78
C THR A 108 -1.82 -3.40 11.22
N ARG A 109 -2.47 -2.66 12.13
CA ARG A 109 -1.92 -1.41 12.70
C ARG A 109 -0.68 -1.65 13.55
N PHE A 110 -0.69 -2.70 14.38
CA PHE A 110 0.47 -3.12 15.14
C PHE A 110 1.66 -3.41 14.21
N TYR A 111 1.46 -4.16 13.13
CA TYR A 111 2.49 -4.40 12.14
C TYR A 111 3.00 -3.10 11.50
N GLY A 112 2.11 -2.23 11.03
CA GLY A 112 2.49 -0.96 10.40
C GLY A 112 3.28 -0.04 11.34
N ALA A 113 2.89 0.02 12.61
CA ALA A 113 3.62 0.77 13.64
C ALA A 113 5.05 0.20 13.84
N ARG A 114 5.20 -1.13 13.96
CA ARG A 114 6.51 -1.77 14.05
C ARG A 114 7.37 -1.53 12.82
N MET A 115 6.79 -1.61 11.63
CA MET A 115 7.50 -1.33 10.39
C MET A 115 8.02 0.12 10.38
N ASN A 116 7.17 1.07 10.77
CA ASN A 116 7.56 2.48 10.88
C ASN A 116 8.71 2.69 11.87
N GLU A 117 8.59 2.14 13.08
CA GLU A 117 9.65 2.19 14.11
C GLU A 117 10.98 1.65 13.55
N THR A 118 10.93 0.49 12.90
CA THR A 118 12.12 -0.17 12.32
C THR A 118 12.79 0.69 11.26
N VAL A 119 12.01 1.26 10.33
CA VAL A 119 12.55 2.15 9.28
C VAL A 119 13.20 3.39 9.90
N LEU A 120 12.55 4.01 10.89
CA LEU A 120 13.10 5.19 11.57
C LEU A 120 14.39 4.85 12.32
N ASP A 121 14.43 3.71 13.00
CA ASP A 121 15.58 3.27 13.78
C ASP A 121 16.78 2.96 12.87
N VAL A 122 16.53 2.25 11.78
CA VAL A 122 17.56 2.00 10.78
C VAL A 122 18.02 3.30 10.13
N ASN A 123 17.11 4.20 9.73
CA ASN A 123 17.47 5.46 9.10
C ASN A 123 18.34 6.34 10.03
N ARG A 124 18.04 6.35 11.34
CA ARG A 124 18.87 7.03 12.34
C ARG A 124 20.27 6.42 12.43
N ALA A 125 20.39 5.10 12.30
CA ALA A 125 21.67 4.41 12.39
C ALA A 125 22.49 4.44 11.08
N LEU A 126 21.83 4.45 9.93
CA LEU A 126 22.40 4.41 8.58
C LEU A 126 21.75 5.50 7.68
N PRO A 127 22.04 6.78 7.92
CA PRO A 127 21.38 7.92 7.25
C PRO A 127 21.66 8.01 5.74
N GLN A 128 22.62 7.23 5.22
CA GLN A 128 22.88 7.09 3.79
C GLN A 128 21.89 6.16 3.06
N THR A 129 21.06 5.44 3.81
CA THR A 129 20.02 4.56 3.24
C THR A 129 18.87 5.42 2.75
N GLY A 130 18.50 5.26 1.47
CA GLY A 130 17.32 5.92 0.92
C GLY A 130 16.05 5.11 1.23
N TRP A 131 14.97 5.80 1.57
CA TRP A 131 13.69 5.16 1.89
C TRP A 131 12.55 5.74 1.08
N PHE A 132 11.72 4.84 0.54
CA PHE A 132 10.43 5.15 -0.04
C PHE A 132 9.40 4.14 0.48
N VAL A 133 8.64 4.53 1.50
CA VAL A 133 7.78 3.63 2.29
C VAL A 133 6.34 4.17 2.31
N PRO A 134 5.55 3.90 1.25
CA PRO A 134 4.12 4.19 1.23
C PRO A 134 3.35 3.39 2.28
N SER A 135 2.23 3.90 2.74
CA SER A 135 1.35 3.31 3.75
C SER A 135 0.27 2.41 3.13
N GLU A 136 0.51 1.83 1.97
CA GLU A 136 -0.48 1.01 1.26
C GLU A 136 -0.56 -0.42 1.81
N PHE A 137 -1.77 -0.99 1.92
CA PHE A 137 -1.97 -2.43 2.15
C PHE A 137 -1.92 -3.18 0.82
N HIS A 138 -0.72 -3.34 0.29
CA HIS A 138 -0.50 -3.92 -1.03
C HIS A 138 0.88 -4.59 -1.07
N HIS A 139 1.05 -5.61 -1.91
CA HIS A 139 2.37 -6.11 -2.29
C HIS A 139 2.67 -5.64 -3.70
N ASP A 140 3.58 -4.67 -3.83
CA ASP A 140 4.09 -4.29 -5.15
C ASP A 140 5.15 -5.29 -5.58
N GLU A 141 4.74 -6.21 -6.45
CA GLU A 141 5.63 -7.22 -7.06
C GLU A 141 6.93 -6.60 -7.60
N ASN A 142 6.84 -5.38 -8.14
CA ASN A 142 8.00 -4.66 -8.63
C ASN A 142 7.80 -3.13 -8.61
N PHE A 143 8.46 -2.44 -7.68
CA PHE A 143 8.51 -0.98 -7.62
C PHE A 143 9.16 -0.35 -8.87
N TYR A 144 9.96 -1.10 -9.63
CA TYR A 144 10.62 -0.61 -10.85
C TYR A 144 9.65 -0.02 -11.87
N ARG A 145 8.42 -0.56 -11.96
CA ARG A 145 7.39 -0.04 -12.87
C ARG A 145 7.06 1.44 -12.61
N PHE A 146 7.36 1.94 -11.41
CA PHE A 146 7.09 3.31 -11.02
C PHE A 146 8.23 4.28 -11.36
N LEU A 147 9.40 3.81 -11.81
CA LEU A 147 10.51 4.70 -12.21
C LEU A 147 10.19 5.54 -13.45
N ASP A 148 9.32 5.03 -14.33
CA ASP A 148 8.87 5.75 -15.52
C ASP A 148 7.51 6.44 -15.32
N SER A 149 6.94 6.33 -14.12
CA SER A 149 5.60 6.87 -13.79
C SER A 149 5.70 7.96 -12.73
N ARG A 150 4.65 8.79 -12.64
CA ARG A 150 4.43 9.69 -11.49
C ARG A 150 3.35 9.18 -10.54
N GLU A 151 2.84 7.95 -10.73
CA GLU A 151 1.70 7.43 -9.99
C GLU A 151 1.98 7.27 -8.50
N LYS A 152 3.15 6.71 -8.16
CA LYS A 152 3.51 6.39 -6.78
C LYS A 152 4.27 7.57 -6.17
N ARG A 153 3.66 8.27 -5.21
CA ARG A 153 4.19 9.50 -4.60
C ARG A 153 3.98 9.51 -3.10
N ILE A 154 4.86 10.19 -2.38
CA ILE A 154 4.73 10.51 -0.96
C ILE A 154 4.99 12.01 -0.83
N ASP A 155 4.06 12.75 -0.20
CA ASP A 155 4.14 14.21 -0.06
C ASP A 155 4.45 14.95 -1.38
N GLY A 156 3.84 14.49 -2.47
CA GLY A 156 4.02 15.06 -3.81
C GLY A 156 5.35 14.72 -4.50
N ILE A 157 6.22 13.91 -3.90
CA ILE A 157 7.47 13.44 -4.49
C ILE A 157 7.25 12.03 -5.04
N SER A 158 7.47 11.83 -6.34
CA SER A 158 7.34 10.51 -6.97
C SER A 158 8.48 9.57 -6.60
N PHE A 159 8.24 8.27 -6.77
CA PHE A 159 9.25 7.23 -6.60
C PHE A 159 10.55 7.52 -7.37
N ARG A 160 10.42 7.94 -8.63
CA ARG A 160 11.56 8.31 -9.49
C ARG A 160 12.32 9.50 -8.92
N GLU A 161 11.63 10.58 -8.57
CA GLU A 161 12.24 11.80 -8.02
C GLU A 161 13.02 11.47 -6.73
N ALA A 162 12.42 10.66 -5.85
CA ALA A 162 13.06 10.19 -4.63
C ALA A 162 14.33 9.36 -4.90
N PHE A 163 14.26 8.43 -5.86
CA PHE A 163 15.41 7.60 -6.24
C PHE A 163 16.55 8.44 -6.86
N GLU A 164 16.23 9.35 -7.78
CA GLU A 164 17.20 10.22 -8.44
C GLU A 164 17.88 11.16 -7.43
N ALA A 165 17.12 11.72 -6.47
CA ALA A 165 17.68 12.54 -5.39
C ALA A 165 18.65 11.74 -4.51
N TRP A 166 18.26 10.53 -4.07
CA TRP A 166 19.15 9.65 -3.32
C TRP A 166 20.41 9.27 -4.11
N TYR A 167 20.25 8.96 -5.40
CA TYR A 167 21.37 8.61 -6.28
C TYR A 167 22.35 9.77 -6.47
N ALA A 168 21.86 11.01 -6.42
CA ALA A 168 22.68 12.23 -6.39
C ALA A 168 23.38 12.48 -5.04
N GLY A 169 23.14 11.65 -4.03
CA GLY A 169 23.73 11.75 -2.69
C GLY A 169 22.89 12.58 -1.72
N GLU A 170 21.65 12.93 -2.06
CA GLU A 170 20.75 13.63 -1.15
C GLU A 170 20.15 12.66 -0.13
N PRO A 171 19.92 13.09 1.12
CA PRO A 171 19.23 12.28 2.10
C PRO A 171 17.75 12.15 1.71
N VAL A 172 17.28 10.92 1.53
CA VAL A 172 15.88 10.64 1.17
C VAL A 172 15.29 9.66 2.16
N ALA A 173 14.34 10.13 2.95
CA ALA A 173 13.58 9.28 3.87
C ALA A 173 12.09 9.63 3.77
N LEU A 174 11.42 9.09 2.76
CA LEU A 174 10.00 9.31 2.51
C LEU A 174 9.19 8.17 3.10
N LEU A 175 8.48 8.44 4.19
CA LEU A 175 7.58 7.52 4.85
C LEU A 175 6.19 8.16 4.82
N GLU A 176 5.25 7.56 4.11
CA GLU A 176 3.92 8.14 3.99
C GLU A 176 3.23 8.18 5.37
N PRO A 177 2.50 9.24 5.72
CA PRO A 177 1.66 9.24 6.91
C PRO A 177 0.69 8.06 6.94
N LEU A 178 0.25 7.69 8.14
CA LEU A 178 -0.81 6.68 8.28
C LEU A 178 -2.17 7.30 7.92
N CYS A 179 -3.10 6.45 7.48
CA CYS A 179 -4.46 6.87 7.13
C CYS A 179 -5.43 6.57 8.29
N SER A 180 -6.63 6.07 8.02
CA SER A 180 -7.71 5.92 9.00
C SER A 180 -7.27 5.21 10.29
N GLU A 181 -7.17 5.98 11.37
CA GLU A 181 -6.76 5.52 12.71
C GLU A 181 -5.46 4.71 12.70
N ASP A 182 -4.36 5.28 12.19
CA ASP A 182 -3.05 4.62 12.13
C ASP A 182 -3.01 3.38 11.21
N GLY A 183 -4.04 3.22 10.36
CA GLY A 183 -4.17 2.12 9.42
C GLY A 183 -3.53 2.37 8.06
N PRO A 184 -3.60 1.38 7.16
CA PRO A 184 -3.14 1.54 5.79
C PRO A 184 -3.96 2.59 5.03
N CYS A 185 -3.30 3.23 4.09
CA CYS A 185 -3.91 4.01 3.04
C CYS A 185 -4.43 3.07 1.95
N VAL A 186 -5.57 3.41 1.39
CA VAL A 186 -6.10 2.72 0.22
C VAL A 186 -5.19 3.08 -0.95
N ALA A 187 -4.59 2.09 -1.60
CA ALA A 187 -3.68 2.32 -2.71
C ALA A 187 -4.41 3.08 -3.84
N ALA A 188 -3.73 4.04 -4.47
CA ALA A 188 -4.29 4.83 -5.56
C ALA A 188 -4.74 3.98 -6.77
N ARG A 189 -4.36 2.70 -6.82
CA ARG A 189 -4.76 1.74 -7.86
C ARG A 189 -6.15 1.15 -7.70
N GLU A 190 -6.83 1.36 -6.57
CA GLU A 190 -8.23 0.91 -6.43
C GLU A 190 -9.24 1.90 -7.03
N CYS A 191 -8.78 2.97 -7.69
CA CYS A 191 -9.62 3.83 -8.52
C CYS A 191 -9.77 3.24 -9.94
N ASN A 192 -10.19 1.97 -10.02
CA ASN A 192 -10.45 1.28 -11.29
C ASN A 192 -11.62 1.88 -12.07
N HIS A 193 -12.35 2.81 -11.47
CA HIS A 193 -13.47 3.49 -12.09
C HIS A 193 -13.17 4.97 -12.26
N SER A 194 -13.18 5.39 -13.53
CA SER A 194 -13.22 6.81 -13.82
C SER A 194 -14.61 7.34 -13.51
N VAL A 195 -14.70 8.28 -12.58
CA VAL A 195 -15.88 9.09 -12.30
C VAL A 195 -15.83 10.43 -13.04
N ALA A 196 -14.73 10.74 -13.75
CA ALA A 196 -14.60 11.97 -14.53
C ALA A 196 -15.74 12.15 -15.54
N GLY A 197 -16.28 13.36 -15.62
CA GLY A 197 -17.37 13.69 -16.54
C GLY A 197 -18.30 14.78 -16.02
N SER A 198 -19.39 14.99 -16.74
CA SER A 198 -20.45 15.93 -16.36
C SER A 198 -21.66 15.19 -15.81
N PHE A 199 -22.24 15.74 -14.76
CA PHE A 199 -23.41 15.19 -14.08
C PHE A 199 -24.44 16.28 -13.80
N THR A 200 -25.65 15.85 -13.53
CA THR A 200 -26.70 16.67 -12.94
C THR A 200 -27.09 16.07 -11.60
N ASP A 201 -27.01 16.87 -10.54
CA ASP A 201 -27.58 16.48 -9.26
C ASP A 201 -29.11 16.51 -9.36
N ALA A 202 -29.74 15.34 -9.33
CA ALA A 202 -31.17 15.19 -9.51
C ALA A 202 -32.00 15.80 -8.36
N LYS A 203 -31.43 15.91 -7.16
CA LYS A 203 -32.14 16.40 -5.98
C LYS A 203 -32.21 17.93 -5.97
N TRP A 204 -31.14 18.61 -6.39
CA TRP A 204 -31.06 20.08 -6.36
C TRP A 204 -31.01 20.74 -7.74
N GLY A 205 -30.97 19.97 -8.83
CA GLY A 205 -30.92 20.49 -10.20
C GLY A 205 -29.61 21.20 -10.54
N LYS A 206 -28.51 20.89 -9.84
CA LYS A 206 -27.21 21.54 -10.01
C LYS A 206 -26.33 20.81 -11.02
N SER A 207 -25.57 21.58 -11.79
CA SER A 207 -24.54 21.02 -12.68
C SER A 207 -23.32 20.64 -11.87
N VAL A 208 -22.75 19.48 -12.16
CA VAL A 208 -21.52 18.98 -11.54
C VAL A 208 -20.54 18.61 -12.65
N ILE A 209 -19.31 19.09 -12.58
CA ILE A 209 -18.21 18.70 -13.46
C ILE A 209 -17.13 18.07 -12.61
N VAL A 210 -16.73 16.86 -12.94
CA VAL A 210 -15.69 16.12 -12.22
C VAL A 210 -14.50 15.94 -13.15
N ALA A 211 -13.39 16.56 -12.81
CA ALA A 211 -12.07 16.17 -13.31
C ALA A 211 -11.47 15.16 -12.32
N GLN A 212 -10.80 14.14 -12.83
CA GLN A 212 -10.15 13.11 -12.03
C GLN A 212 -8.70 12.95 -12.47
N ASP A 213 -7.79 13.00 -11.50
CA ASP A 213 -6.39 12.62 -11.67
C ASP A 213 -6.10 11.42 -10.75
N VAL A 214 -6.01 10.24 -11.35
CA VAL A 214 -5.92 8.95 -10.63
C VAL A 214 -7.11 8.76 -9.68
N CYS A 215 -6.95 9.05 -8.37
CA CYS A 215 -8.01 8.98 -7.37
C CYS A 215 -8.50 10.35 -6.92
N GLU A 216 -7.74 11.41 -7.16
CA GLU A 216 -8.08 12.76 -6.74
C GLU A 216 -9.12 13.35 -7.69
N LEU A 217 -10.09 14.07 -7.13
CA LEU A 217 -11.16 14.72 -7.87
C LEU A 217 -11.08 16.23 -7.68
N GLU A 218 -11.27 16.94 -8.78
CA GLU A 218 -11.64 18.33 -8.78
C GLU A 218 -13.11 18.41 -9.23
N VAL A 219 -13.99 18.75 -8.29
CA VAL A 219 -15.44 18.76 -8.48
C VAL A 219 -15.93 20.20 -8.55
N THR A 220 -16.33 20.66 -9.73
CA THR A 220 -17.06 21.93 -9.88
C THR A 220 -18.55 21.70 -9.62
N TYR A 221 -19.07 22.17 -8.49
CA TYR A 221 -20.47 22.04 -8.07
C TYR A 221 -21.10 23.44 -7.92
N ASP A 222 -22.13 23.75 -8.72
CA ASP A 222 -22.78 25.08 -8.74
C ASP A 222 -21.83 26.28 -8.97
N GLY A 223 -20.73 26.03 -9.68
CA GLY A 223 -19.69 27.03 -9.98
C GLY A 223 -18.56 27.13 -8.96
N GLU A 224 -18.63 26.40 -7.84
CA GLU A 224 -17.53 26.31 -6.87
C GLU A 224 -16.71 25.05 -7.10
N THR A 225 -15.38 25.15 -6.97
CA THR A 225 -14.47 24.00 -7.08
C THR A 225 -14.18 23.42 -5.71
N LEU A 226 -14.50 22.14 -5.56
CA LEU A 226 -14.33 21.35 -4.34
C LEU A 226 -13.32 20.22 -4.61
N ALA A 227 -12.47 19.93 -3.65
CA ALA A 227 -11.64 18.72 -3.69
C ALA A 227 -12.49 17.47 -3.43
N GLY A 228 -12.13 16.34 -4.01
CA GLY A 228 -12.75 15.06 -3.73
C GLY A 228 -11.79 13.90 -4.00
N ARG A 229 -12.26 12.68 -3.80
CA ARG A 229 -11.50 11.47 -4.14
C ARG A 229 -12.41 10.27 -4.45
N VAL A 230 -11.90 9.33 -5.23
CA VAL A 230 -12.49 7.99 -5.45
C VAL A 230 -11.73 6.98 -4.59
N LEU A 231 -12.45 6.02 -4.01
CA LEU A 231 -11.92 4.89 -3.25
C LEU A 231 -12.75 3.64 -3.58
N GLY A 232 -12.30 2.82 -4.53
CA GLY A 232 -13.14 1.76 -5.09
C GLY A 232 -14.38 2.35 -5.77
N ASP A 233 -15.56 1.94 -5.31
CA ASP A 233 -16.85 2.50 -5.75
C ASP A 233 -17.31 3.69 -4.90
N ALA A 234 -16.53 4.16 -3.92
CA ALA A 234 -16.92 5.31 -3.10
C ALA A 234 -16.36 6.62 -3.67
N VAL A 235 -17.20 7.66 -3.72
CA VAL A 235 -16.85 9.02 -4.13
C VAL A 235 -17.00 9.94 -2.93
N ALA A 236 -15.93 10.58 -2.47
CA ALA A 236 -15.97 11.58 -1.41
C ALA A 236 -15.73 12.97 -2.00
N VAL A 237 -16.48 13.97 -1.52
CA VAL A 237 -16.38 15.36 -1.97
C VAL A 237 -16.33 16.26 -0.75
N ALA A 238 -15.41 17.21 -0.71
CA ALA A 238 -15.27 18.16 0.37
C ALA A 238 -16.61 18.86 0.63
N THR A 239 -16.91 19.14 1.90
CA THR A 239 -18.16 19.75 2.40
C THR A 239 -19.42 18.89 2.34
N PHE A 240 -19.41 17.76 1.64
CA PHE A 240 -20.55 16.84 1.62
C PHE A 240 -20.59 16.05 2.94
N HIS A 241 -21.79 15.79 3.46
CA HIS A 241 -21.96 15.10 4.75
C HIS A 241 -21.62 13.60 4.71
N GLY A 242 -21.48 13.00 3.53
CA GLY A 242 -21.12 11.58 3.37
C GLY A 242 -20.59 11.30 1.97
N SER A 243 -20.00 10.11 1.80
CA SER A 243 -19.58 9.62 0.48
C SER A 243 -20.78 9.16 -0.36
N GLY A 244 -20.61 9.26 -1.67
CA GLY A 244 -21.46 8.64 -2.67
C GLY A 244 -20.96 7.27 -3.08
N ALA A 245 -21.86 6.41 -3.57
CA ALA A 245 -21.56 5.13 -4.18
C ALA A 245 -21.72 5.24 -5.70
N LEU A 246 -20.66 4.90 -6.43
CA LEU A 246 -20.64 4.78 -7.87
C LEU A 246 -21.48 3.57 -8.30
N GLN A 247 -22.37 3.80 -9.25
CA GLN A 247 -23.26 2.80 -9.79
C GLN A 247 -22.71 2.27 -11.12
N ALA A 248 -23.14 1.07 -11.51
CA ALA A 248 -22.71 0.44 -12.77
C ALA A 248 -23.02 1.26 -14.04
N ASN A 249 -24.01 2.16 -13.99
CA ASN A 249 -24.34 3.08 -15.07
C ASN A 249 -23.52 4.38 -15.06
N GLY A 250 -22.56 4.52 -14.14
CA GLY A 250 -21.72 5.69 -13.95
C GLY A 250 -22.35 6.82 -13.14
N ASN A 251 -23.54 6.64 -12.55
CA ASN A 251 -24.14 7.60 -11.61
C ASN A 251 -23.50 7.49 -10.22
N VAL A 252 -23.65 8.52 -9.39
CA VAL A 252 -23.16 8.52 -8.00
C VAL A 252 -24.31 8.80 -7.03
N ALA A 253 -24.58 7.89 -6.10
CA ALA A 253 -25.66 7.99 -5.12
C ALA A 253 -25.13 8.28 -3.71
N PHE A 254 -25.53 9.40 -3.10
CA PHE A 254 -25.07 9.85 -1.79
C PHE A 254 -26.03 9.44 -0.66
N ALA A 255 -25.49 9.25 0.54
CA ALA A 255 -26.24 8.82 1.72
C ALA A 255 -27.38 9.78 2.15
N ASP A 256 -27.29 11.06 1.77
CA ASP A 256 -28.31 12.07 2.04
C ASP A 256 -29.44 12.10 0.99
N GLY A 257 -29.44 11.14 0.06
CA GLY A 257 -30.38 11.03 -1.05
C GLY A 257 -30.02 11.88 -2.27
N GLY A 258 -28.87 12.57 -2.28
CA GLY A 258 -28.32 13.17 -3.49
C GLY A 258 -28.02 12.10 -4.54
N LEU A 259 -28.29 12.41 -5.81
CA LEU A 259 -28.03 11.50 -6.93
C LEU A 259 -27.46 12.28 -8.10
N TRP A 260 -26.20 12.01 -8.45
CA TRP A 260 -25.57 12.57 -9.63
C TRP A 260 -25.85 11.68 -10.82
N ILE A 261 -26.63 12.19 -11.77
CA ILE A 261 -26.96 11.52 -13.02
C ILE A 261 -25.95 11.96 -14.08
N ARG A 262 -25.21 11.00 -14.65
CA ARG A 262 -24.21 11.29 -15.67
C ARG A 262 -24.89 11.82 -16.95
N SER A 263 -24.49 12.99 -17.44
CA SER A 263 -25.14 13.67 -18.57
C SER A 263 -25.00 12.94 -19.89
N HIS A 264 -23.90 12.19 -20.06
CA HIS A 264 -23.69 11.28 -21.18
C HIS A 264 -23.23 9.95 -20.62
N PRO A 265 -24.05 8.88 -20.66
CA PRO A 265 -23.56 7.56 -20.31
C PRO A 265 -22.38 7.28 -21.24
N THR A 266 -21.18 7.14 -20.68
CA THR A 266 -20.03 6.61 -21.41
C THR A 266 -20.53 5.31 -22.00
N SER A 267 -20.62 5.25 -23.33
CA SER A 267 -20.92 4.03 -24.04
C SER A 267 -19.93 3.00 -23.52
N THR A 268 -20.41 2.06 -22.70
CA THR A 268 -19.61 0.96 -22.21
C THR A 268 -18.93 0.38 -23.43
N PRO A 269 -17.58 0.25 -23.47
CA PRO A 269 -16.94 -0.49 -24.55
C PRO A 269 -17.66 -1.83 -24.59
N LEU A 270 -18.35 -2.13 -25.69
CA LEU A 270 -18.97 -3.43 -25.89
C LEU A 270 -17.87 -4.44 -25.61
N ALA A 271 -18.10 -5.31 -24.61
CA ALA A 271 -17.21 -6.43 -24.37
C ALA A 271 -16.96 -7.10 -25.72
N PRO A 272 -15.71 -7.44 -26.07
CA PRO A 272 -15.44 -8.09 -27.34
C PRO A 272 -16.36 -9.31 -27.43
N ASP A 273 -17.26 -9.29 -28.41
CA ASP A 273 -18.21 -10.37 -28.63
C ASP A 273 -17.42 -11.69 -28.68
N ASP A 274 -17.75 -12.60 -27.75
CA ASP A 274 -17.31 -13.99 -27.70
C ASP A 274 -17.93 -14.78 -28.88
N ALA A 275 -17.71 -14.30 -30.10
CA ALA A 275 -18.15 -14.89 -31.34
C ALA A 275 -17.02 -15.74 -31.96
N ALA A 276 -16.56 -16.76 -31.23
CA ALA A 276 -15.76 -17.83 -31.82
C ALA A 276 -15.85 -19.12 -31.00
N ALA A 277 -16.83 -19.98 -31.31
CA ALA A 277 -16.63 -21.41 -31.54
C ALA A 277 -17.97 -22.17 -31.58
N HIS A 278 -18.55 -22.35 -32.76
CA HIS A 278 -19.27 -23.57 -33.11
C HIS A 278 -19.41 -23.66 -34.63
N ALA A 279 -18.41 -24.26 -35.29
CA ALA A 279 -18.57 -24.98 -36.54
C ALA A 279 -17.26 -25.70 -36.89
N LEU A 280 -17.15 -26.98 -36.56
CA LEU A 280 -16.42 -27.95 -37.37
C LEU A 280 -17.18 -29.27 -37.30
N VAL A 281 -17.61 -29.70 -38.49
CA VAL A 281 -18.14 -31.01 -38.86
C VAL A 281 -16.99 -31.99 -38.97
#